data_AF-A0A937ZYA6-F1
#
_entry.id   AF-A0A937ZYA6-F1
#
_cell.length_a   1.000
_cell.length_b   1.000
_cell.length_c   1.000
_cell.angle_alpha   90.00
_cell.angle_beta   90.00
_cell.angle_gamma   90.00
#
_symmetry.space_group_name_H-M   'P 1'
#
loop_
_entity.id
_entity.type
_entity.pdbx_description
1 polymer ?
#
loop_
_entity_poly.entity_id
_entity_poly.type
_entity_poly.pdbx_seq_one_letter_code
_entity_poly.pdbx_strand_id
1 'polypeptide(L)'
;MHTDRRKFLAGAGASALALSFAPDSALAQTGGGSAGDRAVAALCDQVLSGDLLIGPFDATLLGLDVGDRAPLRRLLGPGGKADDLARACHAKAMLEAVRAIDPVGLSEIWQVRREVVEHMLEQRLVPASFDIPDVGSPYRLSQQDGAYASVPDLLNSAHPVESSSDAEAYLARLAAFSGLLREETEAQAEEARRGYLAPGWALDLAAKQIEAQLASAPMDSGMTGSLARRTKEKGIAGDWAARAARLL
;
A
#
# COMPACT_ATOMS: atom_id res chain seq x y z
N MET A 1 33.19 5.55 -27.14
CA MET A 1 33.64 6.02 -25.81
C MET A 1 32.67 5.47 -24.78
N HIS A 2 33.08 4.43 -24.03
CA HIS A 2 32.25 3.86 -22.98
C HIS A 2 32.50 4.60 -21.66
N THR A 3 31.46 5.24 -21.14
CA THR A 3 31.49 5.91 -19.84
C THR A 3 31.18 4.89 -18.74
N ASP A 4 32.15 4.63 -17.87
CA ASP A 4 32.10 3.65 -16.79
C ASP A 4 31.39 4.26 -15.56
N ARG A 5 30.32 3.61 -15.09
CA ARG A 5 29.50 4.00 -13.92
C ARG A 5 30.34 4.23 -12.66
N ARG A 6 31.51 3.59 -12.52
CA ARG A 6 32.39 3.74 -11.35
C ARG A 6 33.07 5.11 -11.25
N LYS A 7 33.23 5.84 -12.37
CA LYS A 7 33.85 7.17 -12.34
C LYS A 7 32.91 8.28 -11.89
N PHE A 8 31.59 8.04 -11.94
CA PHE A 8 30.59 9.01 -11.48
C PHE A 8 30.50 9.05 -9.94
N LEU A 9 30.67 7.91 -9.27
CA LEU A 9 30.57 7.81 -7.80
C LEU A 9 31.80 8.30 -7.04
N ALA A 10 32.92 8.58 -7.72
CA ALA A 10 34.13 9.06 -7.08
C ALA A 10 34.24 10.60 -6.99
N GLY A 11 33.26 11.35 -7.52
CA GLY A 11 33.33 12.81 -7.64
C GLY A 11 32.61 13.63 -6.56
N ALA A 12 31.82 13.01 -5.69
CA ALA A 12 30.98 13.75 -4.73
C ALA A 12 31.43 13.49 -3.28
N GLY A 13 32.58 14.06 -2.91
CA GLY A 13 33.05 14.00 -1.53
C GLY A 13 34.06 15.11 -1.24
N ALA A 14 33.57 16.26 -0.80
CA ALA A 14 34.14 17.10 0.28
C ALA A 14 33.58 18.53 0.22
N SER A 15 32.67 18.87 1.13
CA SER A 15 32.56 20.20 1.75
C SER A 15 31.73 20.08 3.02
N ALA A 16 32.43 19.84 4.14
CA ALA A 16 31.89 20.03 5.47
C ALA A 16 32.16 21.48 5.89
N LEU A 17 31.11 22.23 6.26
CA LEU A 17 31.22 23.49 6.98
C LEU A 17 30.07 23.61 8.01
N ALA A 18 30.48 23.49 9.27
CA ALA A 18 29.94 24.07 10.50
C ALA A 18 28.41 24.20 10.70
N LEU A 19 27.95 23.42 11.69
CA LEU A 19 26.69 23.59 12.42
C LEU A 19 26.62 24.97 13.10
N SER A 20 25.53 25.70 12.86
CA SER A 20 25.03 26.74 13.76
C SER A 20 23.58 26.38 14.10
N PHE A 21 23.32 26.17 15.39
CA PHE A 21 22.01 25.85 15.93
C PHE A 21 21.07 27.05 15.77
N ALA A 22 20.01 26.88 14.98
CA ALA A 22 18.78 27.66 15.03
C ALA A 22 17.59 26.68 15.06
N PRO A 23 16.54 26.95 15.85
CA PRO A 23 15.50 25.98 16.14
C PRO A 23 14.69 25.62 14.89
N ASP A 24 14.30 24.35 14.85
CA ASP A 24 13.43 23.70 13.89
C ASP A 24 12.16 24.51 13.59
N SER A 25 12.12 25.17 12.43
CA SER A 25 10.92 25.65 11.74
C SER A 25 11.25 26.19 10.32
N ALA A 26 11.98 25.44 9.49
CA ALA A 26 12.26 25.91 8.12
C ALA A 26 12.61 24.82 7.07
N LEU A 27 12.09 23.59 7.20
CA LEU A 27 11.94 22.71 6.02
C LEU A 27 10.57 22.86 5.34
N ALA A 28 9.72 23.74 5.85
CA ALA A 28 8.47 24.16 5.24
C ALA A 28 8.63 25.56 4.61
N GLN A 29 9.35 25.66 3.49
CA GLN A 29 9.19 26.69 2.46
C GLN A 29 10.22 26.49 1.31
N THR A 30 10.00 25.49 0.46
CA THR A 30 10.38 25.60 -0.96
C THR A 30 9.18 26.06 -1.79
N GLY A 31 8.36 26.95 -1.22
CA GLY A 31 7.19 27.57 -1.86
C GLY A 31 7.53 28.60 -2.94
N GLY A 32 8.62 28.40 -3.69
CA GLY A 32 9.07 29.27 -4.79
C GLY A 32 8.62 28.81 -6.18
N GLY A 33 7.74 27.81 -6.28
CA GLY A 33 7.18 27.35 -7.56
C GLY A 33 6.12 28.30 -8.11
N SER A 34 5.83 28.22 -9.41
CA SER A 34 4.70 28.94 -10.00
C SER A 34 3.36 28.48 -9.37
N ALA A 35 2.27 29.20 -9.65
CA ALA A 35 0.94 28.73 -9.24
C ALA A 35 0.61 27.35 -9.85
N GLY A 36 1.08 27.09 -11.07
CA GLY A 36 0.95 25.79 -11.73
C GLY A 36 1.78 24.70 -11.05
N ASP A 37 3.03 24.99 -10.65
CA ASP A 37 3.87 24.02 -9.93
C ASP A 37 3.21 23.55 -8.63
N ARG A 38 2.62 24.49 -7.88
CA ARG A 38 1.86 24.16 -6.66
C ARG A 38 0.60 23.35 -6.97
N ALA A 39 -0.06 23.58 -8.10
CA ALA A 39 -1.22 22.80 -8.51
C ALA A 39 -0.85 21.35 -8.82
N VAL A 40 0.27 21.10 -9.53
CA VAL A 40 0.78 19.74 -9.78
C VAL A 40 1.15 19.06 -8.46
N ALA A 41 1.84 19.77 -7.56
CA ALA A 41 2.20 19.24 -6.24
C ALA A 41 0.95 18.80 -5.44
N ALA A 42 -0.05 19.68 -5.35
CA ALA A 42 -1.30 19.40 -4.66
C ALA A 42 -2.06 18.23 -5.30
N LEU A 43 -2.00 18.09 -6.63
CA LEU A 43 -2.59 16.94 -7.31
C LEU A 43 -1.88 15.63 -6.95
N CYS A 44 -0.54 15.62 -6.87
CA CYS A 44 0.20 14.44 -6.39
C CYS A 44 -0.24 14.04 -4.98
N ASP A 45 -0.47 15.02 -4.09
CA ASP A 45 -0.96 14.76 -2.74
C ASP A 45 -2.39 14.18 -2.75
N GLN A 46 -3.23 14.61 -3.69
CA GLN A 46 -4.58 14.05 -3.89
C GLN A 46 -4.53 12.61 -4.44
N VAL A 47 -3.65 12.34 -5.41
CA VAL A 47 -3.40 10.98 -5.92
C VAL A 47 -3.03 10.07 -4.77
N LEU A 48 -1.98 10.44 -4.00
CA LEU A 48 -1.52 9.66 -2.85
C LEU A 48 -2.61 9.50 -1.79
N SER A 49 -3.31 10.58 -1.44
CA SER A 49 -4.33 10.50 -0.39
C SER A 49 -5.48 9.56 -0.79
N GLY A 50 -5.94 9.59 -2.05
CA GLY A 50 -6.93 8.65 -2.53
C GLY A 50 -6.41 7.21 -2.60
N ASP A 51 -5.16 7.01 -3.06
CA ASP A 51 -4.52 5.69 -3.09
C ASP A 51 -4.45 5.07 -1.68
N LEU A 52 -4.09 5.85 -0.65
CA LEU A 52 -4.03 5.39 0.74
C LEU A 52 -5.41 5.11 1.36
N LEU A 53 -6.47 5.79 0.89
CA LEU A 53 -7.84 5.49 1.32
C LEU A 53 -8.36 4.18 0.71
N ILE A 54 -8.02 3.92 -0.55
CA ILE A 54 -8.38 2.68 -1.26
C ILE A 54 -7.54 1.50 -0.74
N GLY A 55 -6.23 1.71 -0.55
CA GLY A 55 -5.29 0.75 0.03
C GLY A 55 -4.73 1.19 1.40
N PRO A 56 -5.50 1.10 2.50
CA PRO A 56 -5.01 1.45 3.85
C PRO A 56 -3.81 0.62 4.33
N PHE A 57 -3.60 -0.54 3.69
CA PHE A 57 -2.43 -1.39 3.89
C PHE A 57 -1.11 -0.64 3.63
N ASP A 58 -1.05 0.12 2.53
CA ASP A 58 0.11 0.91 2.14
C ASP A 58 0.38 2.05 3.12
N ALA A 59 -0.68 2.62 3.71
CA ALA A 59 -0.53 3.65 4.74
C ALA A 59 0.23 3.11 5.96
N THR A 60 -0.03 1.86 6.37
CA THR A 60 0.72 1.23 7.46
C THR A 60 2.15 0.88 7.02
N LEU A 61 2.34 0.29 5.83
CA LEU A 61 3.68 -0.07 5.34
C LEU A 61 4.63 1.14 5.23
N LEU A 62 4.09 2.29 4.84
CA LEU A 62 4.83 3.55 4.71
C LEU A 62 4.91 4.34 6.03
N GLY A 63 4.26 3.89 7.10
CA GLY A 63 4.18 4.63 8.38
C GLY A 63 3.38 5.93 8.29
N LEU A 64 2.47 6.04 7.31
CA LEU A 64 1.64 7.21 7.03
C LEU A 64 0.26 7.14 7.70
N ASP A 65 -0.04 6.07 8.43
CA ASP A 65 -1.29 5.89 9.19
C ASP A 65 -1.22 6.56 10.58
N VAL A 66 -0.79 7.82 10.62
CA VAL A 66 -0.64 8.64 11.84
C VAL A 66 -1.36 9.98 11.72
N GLY A 67 -1.52 10.71 12.83
CA GLY A 67 -2.23 12.00 12.85
C GLY A 67 -3.63 11.86 12.26
N ASP A 68 -3.96 12.70 11.29
CA ASP A 68 -5.27 12.68 10.61
C ASP A 68 -5.54 11.37 9.85
N ARG A 69 -4.49 10.62 9.49
CA ARG A 69 -4.57 9.31 8.82
C ARG A 69 -4.55 8.12 9.78
N ALA A 70 -4.49 8.35 11.10
CA ALA A 70 -4.54 7.29 12.11
C ALA A 70 -5.71 6.31 11.96
N PRO A 71 -6.93 6.72 11.53
CA PRO A 71 -8.02 5.79 11.30
C PRO A 71 -7.74 4.71 10.23
N LEU A 72 -6.78 4.89 9.33
CA LEU A 72 -6.44 3.90 8.30
C LEU A 72 -5.83 2.62 8.87
N ARG A 73 -5.19 2.70 10.05
CA ARG A 73 -4.52 1.56 10.71
C ARG A 73 -5.42 0.37 11.01
N ARG A 74 -6.73 0.59 11.10
CA ARG A 74 -7.72 -0.46 11.39
C ARG A 74 -8.43 -1.01 10.16
N LEU A 75 -8.16 -0.46 8.98
CA LEU A 75 -8.84 -0.84 7.75
C LEU A 75 -7.95 -1.77 6.93
N LEU A 76 -8.57 -2.69 6.19
CA LEU A 76 -7.92 -3.47 5.14
C LEU A 76 -8.13 -2.84 3.75
N GLY A 77 -9.25 -2.14 3.53
CA GLY A 77 -9.69 -1.72 2.20
C GLY A 77 -10.62 -2.76 1.55
N PRO A 78 -11.25 -2.43 0.41
CA PRO A 78 -12.02 -3.38 -0.37
C PRO A 78 -11.12 -4.44 -1.04
N GLY A 79 -11.69 -5.59 -1.37
CA GLY A 79 -11.07 -6.58 -2.26
C GLY A 79 -11.79 -6.75 -3.59
N GLY A 80 -11.22 -7.63 -4.42
CA GLY A 80 -11.85 -8.06 -5.66
C GLY A 80 -12.24 -6.91 -6.60
N LYS A 81 -13.41 -7.01 -7.22
CA LYS A 81 -13.91 -6.03 -8.21
C LYS A 81 -14.20 -4.64 -7.63
N ALA A 82 -14.51 -4.55 -6.34
CA ALA A 82 -14.74 -3.27 -5.69
C ALA A 82 -13.43 -2.45 -5.61
N ASP A 83 -12.31 -3.12 -5.30
CA ASP A 83 -10.98 -2.52 -5.32
C ASP A 83 -10.58 -2.09 -6.75
N ASP A 84 -10.71 -2.99 -7.72
CA ASP A 84 -10.39 -2.70 -9.13
C ASP A 84 -11.13 -1.45 -9.63
N LEU A 85 -12.44 -1.37 -9.35
CA LEU A 85 -13.28 -0.24 -9.75
C LEU A 85 -12.88 1.04 -9.01
N ALA A 86 -12.62 0.98 -7.71
CA ALA A 86 -12.20 2.14 -6.93
C ALA A 86 -10.88 2.72 -7.45
N ARG A 87 -9.89 1.85 -7.73
CA ARG A 87 -8.59 2.26 -8.30
C ARG A 87 -8.76 2.86 -9.69
N ALA A 88 -9.55 2.24 -10.57
CA ALA A 88 -9.78 2.75 -11.92
C ALA A 88 -10.52 4.10 -11.90
N CYS A 89 -11.55 4.25 -11.06
CA CYS A 89 -12.29 5.50 -10.91
C CYS A 89 -11.39 6.63 -10.39
N HIS A 90 -10.58 6.35 -9.36
CA HIS A 90 -9.64 7.33 -8.82
C HIS A 90 -8.58 7.73 -9.84
N ALA A 91 -7.95 6.74 -10.50
CA ALA A 91 -6.95 6.99 -11.53
C ALA A 91 -7.52 7.83 -12.69
N LYS A 92 -8.75 7.55 -13.12
CA LYS A 92 -9.42 8.32 -14.17
C LYS A 92 -9.67 9.77 -13.74
N ALA A 93 -10.20 9.99 -12.54
CA ALA A 93 -10.44 11.33 -12.03
C ALA A 93 -9.14 12.14 -11.91
N MET A 94 -8.06 11.52 -11.43
CA MET A 94 -6.76 12.17 -11.32
C MET A 94 -6.12 12.43 -12.69
N LEU A 95 -6.35 11.55 -13.68
CA LEU A 95 -5.86 11.73 -15.05
C LEU A 95 -6.56 12.93 -15.72
N GLU A 96 -7.86 13.09 -15.51
CA GLU A 96 -8.60 14.27 -15.98
C GLU A 96 -8.06 15.55 -15.31
N ALA A 97 -7.79 15.49 -14.00
CA ALA A 97 -7.28 16.62 -13.25
C ALA A 97 -5.85 17.04 -13.66
N VAL A 98 -4.93 16.09 -13.89
CA VAL A 98 -3.56 16.42 -14.33
C VAL A 98 -3.55 17.03 -15.73
N ARG A 99 -4.41 16.53 -16.62
CA ARG A 99 -4.55 17.02 -17.99
C ARG A 99 -5.09 18.44 -18.04
N ALA A 100 -5.89 18.85 -17.07
CA ALA A 100 -6.42 20.21 -16.97
C ALA A 100 -5.37 21.27 -16.58
N ILE A 101 -4.19 20.86 -16.08
CA ILE A 101 -3.10 21.78 -15.75
C ILE A 101 -2.34 22.11 -17.03
N ASP A 102 -2.24 23.39 -17.40
CA ASP A 102 -1.50 23.86 -18.57
C ASP A 102 0.03 23.75 -18.34
N PRO A 103 0.78 23.02 -19.19
CA PRO A 103 2.23 22.89 -19.05
C PRO A 103 3.01 24.20 -19.29
N VAL A 104 2.47 25.17 -20.01
CA VAL A 104 3.19 26.42 -20.39
C VAL A 104 3.53 27.27 -19.15
N GLY A 105 2.73 27.19 -18.09
CA GLY A 105 2.93 27.92 -16.83
C GLY A 105 3.80 27.20 -15.79
N LEU A 106 4.32 26.01 -16.11
CA LEU A 106 5.13 25.21 -15.21
C LEU A 106 6.61 25.48 -15.42
N SER A 107 7.39 25.39 -14.34
CA SER A 107 8.84 25.30 -14.49
C SER A 107 9.24 23.94 -15.08
N GLU A 108 10.41 23.86 -15.71
CA GLU A 108 10.89 22.68 -16.45
C GLU A 108 10.75 21.38 -15.64
N ILE A 109 11.17 21.38 -14.37
CA ILE A 109 11.07 20.19 -13.52
C ILE A 109 9.61 19.77 -13.25
N TRP A 110 8.70 20.72 -13.18
CA TRP A 110 7.28 20.46 -12.93
C TRP A 110 6.52 20.10 -14.20
N GLN A 111 6.99 20.50 -15.38
CA GLN A 111 6.54 19.93 -16.66
C GLN A 111 6.82 18.42 -16.69
N VAL A 112 8.06 18.02 -16.40
CA VAL A 112 8.44 16.60 -16.36
C VAL A 112 7.63 15.84 -15.30
N ARG A 113 7.46 16.38 -14.09
CA ARG A 113 6.67 15.72 -13.04
C ARG A 113 5.21 15.54 -13.45
N ARG A 114 4.60 16.54 -14.07
CA ARG A 114 3.23 16.46 -14.60
C ARG A 114 3.13 15.34 -15.64
N GLU A 115 4.06 15.29 -16.60
CA GLU A 115 4.10 14.25 -17.64
C GLU A 115 4.26 12.85 -17.05
N VAL A 116 5.14 12.68 -16.06
CA VAL A 116 5.33 11.40 -15.37
C VAL A 116 4.06 10.96 -14.66
N VAL A 117 3.39 11.88 -13.93
CA VAL A 117 2.13 11.57 -13.23
C VAL A 117 1.02 11.22 -14.23
N GLU A 118 0.89 12.00 -15.30
CA GLU A 118 -0.04 11.70 -16.39
C GLU A 118 0.19 10.30 -16.95
N HIS A 119 1.44 9.98 -17.30
CA HIS A 119 1.80 8.66 -17.82
C HIS A 119 1.50 7.53 -16.82
N MET A 120 1.87 7.70 -15.54
CA MET A 120 1.59 6.71 -14.49
C MET A 120 0.08 6.46 -14.34
N LEU A 121 -0.73 7.51 -14.39
CA LEU A 121 -2.18 7.40 -14.29
C LEU A 121 -2.80 6.73 -15.54
N GLU A 122 -2.27 7.00 -16.74
CA GLU A 122 -2.66 6.28 -17.96
C GLU A 122 -2.37 4.78 -17.83
N GLN A 123 -1.18 4.40 -17.34
CA GLN A 123 -0.82 3.00 -17.16
C GLN A 123 -1.73 2.28 -16.17
N ARG A 124 -2.17 2.96 -15.09
CA ARG A 124 -3.13 2.41 -14.13
C ARG A 124 -4.51 2.09 -14.73
N LEU A 125 -4.85 2.64 -15.89
CA LEU A 125 -6.13 2.38 -16.56
C LEU A 125 -6.06 1.26 -17.60
N VAL A 126 -4.87 0.78 -17.96
CA VAL A 126 -4.69 -0.30 -18.93
C VAL A 126 -5.37 -1.60 -18.49
N PRO A 127 -5.25 -2.06 -17.22
CA PRO A 127 -5.86 -3.32 -16.78
C PRO A 127 -7.39 -3.36 -16.94
N ALA A 128 -8.06 -2.21 -16.82
CA ALA A 128 -9.51 -2.11 -16.91
C ALA A 128 -10.08 -2.59 -18.26
N SER A 129 -9.31 -2.48 -19.36
CA SER A 129 -9.73 -2.99 -20.68
C SER A 129 -9.78 -4.52 -20.74
N PHE A 130 -9.03 -5.20 -19.86
CA PHE A 130 -9.00 -6.65 -19.74
C PHE A 130 -9.82 -7.16 -18.56
N ASP A 131 -10.31 -6.27 -17.71
CA ASP A 131 -11.06 -6.58 -16.48
C ASP A 131 -10.25 -7.49 -15.53
N ILE A 132 -8.97 -7.16 -15.35
CA ILE A 132 -7.99 -7.81 -14.47
C ILE A 132 -7.35 -6.76 -13.54
N PRO A 133 -6.76 -7.16 -12.39
CA PRO A 133 -6.21 -6.20 -11.43
C PRO A 133 -4.96 -5.46 -11.93
N ASP A 134 -4.08 -6.13 -12.67
CA ASP A 134 -2.85 -5.55 -13.20
C ASP A 134 -2.41 -6.27 -14.48
N VAL A 135 -1.64 -5.61 -15.35
CA VAL A 135 -1.12 -6.25 -16.58
C VAL A 135 0.26 -6.90 -16.40
N GLY A 136 1.03 -6.49 -15.40
CA GLY A 136 2.34 -7.07 -15.05
C GLY A 136 2.24 -8.25 -14.09
N SER A 137 1.30 -8.22 -13.15
CA SER A 137 0.89 -9.32 -12.27
C SER A 137 -0.61 -9.57 -12.38
N PRO A 138 -1.07 -10.27 -13.43
CA PRO A 138 -2.50 -10.37 -13.76
C PRO A 138 -3.30 -11.30 -12.86
N TYR A 139 -2.66 -11.99 -11.93
CA TYR A 139 -3.30 -12.98 -11.08
C TYR A 139 -3.47 -12.40 -9.68
N ARG A 140 -4.73 -12.19 -9.27
CA ARG A 140 -5.05 -11.75 -7.92
C ARG A 140 -4.58 -12.75 -6.87
N LEU A 141 -4.73 -14.04 -7.18
CA LEU A 141 -4.27 -15.13 -6.35
C LEU A 141 -3.13 -15.87 -7.04
N SER A 142 -1.96 -15.85 -6.41
CA SER A 142 -0.78 -16.62 -6.81
C SER A 142 -0.04 -17.12 -5.57
N GLN A 143 1.06 -17.83 -5.73
CA GLN A 143 1.95 -18.21 -4.62
C GLN A 143 2.65 -17.00 -3.95
N GLN A 144 2.64 -15.84 -4.61
CA GLN A 144 3.26 -14.60 -4.15
C GLN A 144 2.23 -13.54 -3.75
N ASP A 145 1.03 -13.59 -4.32
CA ASP A 145 0.04 -12.53 -4.26
C ASP A 145 -1.29 -13.06 -3.73
N GLY A 146 -2.00 -12.18 -3.01
CA GLY A 146 -3.33 -12.44 -2.45
C GLY A 146 -3.39 -12.15 -0.96
N ALA A 147 -4.59 -11.79 -0.48
CA ALA A 147 -4.81 -11.42 0.90
C ALA A 147 -4.46 -12.56 1.88
N TYR A 148 -4.56 -13.82 1.45
CA TYR A 148 -4.23 -14.99 2.27
C TYR A 148 -2.78 -14.95 2.80
N ALA A 149 -1.86 -14.36 2.04
CA ALA A 149 -0.46 -14.22 2.42
C ALA A 149 -0.15 -12.82 2.95
N SER A 150 -0.62 -11.77 2.28
CA SER A 150 -0.25 -10.39 2.60
C SER A 150 -0.82 -9.92 3.94
N VAL A 151 -2.07 -10.26 4.28
CA VAL A 151 -2.68 -9.82 5.54
C VAL A 151 -1.97 -10.41 6.76
N PRO A 152 -1.73 -11.73 6.84
CA PRO A 152 -0.94 -12.29 7.94
C PRO A 152 0.47 -11.70 8.03
N ASP A 153 1.13 -11.46 6.90
CA ASP A 153 2.47 -10.87 6.89
C ASP A 153 2.45 -9.44 7.46
N LEU A 154 1.63 -8.53 6.93
CA LEU A 154 1.55 -7.15 7.46
C LEU A 154 1.17 -7.12 8.93
N LEU A 155 0.18 -7.91 9.34
CA LEU A 155 -0.20 -7.99 10.73
C LEU A 155 1.01 -8.36 11.59
N ASN A 156 1.83 -9.31 11.15
CA ASN A 156 3.00 -9.75 11.90
C ASN A 156 4.20 -8.78 11.82
N SER A 157 4.49 -8.21 10.66
CA SER A 157 5.75 -7.54 10.34
C SER A 157 5.67 -6.00 10.41
N ALA A 158 4.55 -5.40 9.99
CA ALA A 158 4.42 -3.96 9.78
C ALA A 158 3.41 -3.27 10.70
N HIS A 159 2.33 -3.95 11.09
CA HIS A 159 1.32 -3.36 11.95
C HIS A 159 1.93 -3.05 13.34
N PRO A 160 1.91 -1.78 13.79
CA PRO A 160 2.46 -1.42 15.08
C PRO A 160 1.59 -1.97 16.21
N VAL A 161 2.20 -2.30 17.34
CA VAL A 161 1.48 -2.70 18.56
C VAL A 161 2.16 -1.97 19.72
N GLU A 162 1.94 -0.66 19.80
CA GLU A 162 2.58 0.22 20.79
C GLU A 162 1.59 0.64 21.89
N SER A 163 0.29 0.58 21.59
CA SER A 163 -0.79 0.98 22.46
C SER A 163 -1.97 0.01 22.38
N SER A 164 -2.90 0.10 23.34
CA SER A 164 -4.17 -0.62 23.27
C SER A 164 -4.96 -0.28 21.99
N SER A 165 -4.90 0.98 21.54
CA SER A 165 -5.56 1.39 20.28
C SER A 165 -4.99 0.67 19.06
N ASP A 166 -3.68 0.40 19.03
CA ASP A 166 -3.06 -0.36 17.95
C ASP A 166 -3.47 -1.83 18.03
N ALA A 167 -3.47 -2.43 19.21
CA ALA A 167 -3.95 -3.80 19.41
C ALA A 167 -5.43 -3.97 18.99
N GLU A 168 -6.28 -2.96 19.23
CA GLU A 168 -7.65 -2.93 18.71
C GLU A 168 -7.71 -2.79 17.19
N ALA A 169 -6.83 -1.98 16.59
CA ALA A 169 -6.73 -1.85 15.14
C ALA A 169 -6.28 -3.16 14.47
N TYR A 170 -5.38 -3.91 15.12
CA TYR A 170 -4.98 -5.25 14.72
C TYR A 170 -6.20 -6.18 14.65
N LEU A 171 -6.99 -6.23 15.73
CA LEU A 171 -8.18 -7.07 15.79
C LEU A 171 -9.24 -6.65 14.77
N ALA A 172 -9.38 -5.34 14.50
CA ALA A 172 -10.30 -4.86 13.47
C ALA A 172 -9.91 -5.37 12.07
N ARG A 173 -8.62 -5.37 11.73
CA ARG A 173 -8.13 -5.97 10.48
C ARG A 173 -8.36 -7.47 10.45
N LEU A 174 -8.08 -8.17 11.55
CA LEU A 174 -8.32 -9.61 11.65
C LEU A 174 -9.80 -9.95 11.45
N ALA A 175 -10.71 -9.17 12.03
CA ALA A 175 -12.15 -9.33 11.87
C ALA A 175 -12.63 -9.08 10.43
N ALA A 176 -11.98 -8.18 9.70
CA ALA A 176 -12.30 -7.87 8.30
C ALA A 176 -11.72 -8.90 7.31
N PHE A 177 -10.76 -9.73 7.73
CA PHE A 177 -9.96 -10.56 6.85
C PHE A 177 -10.78 -11.59 6.06
N SER A 178 -11.74 -12.27 6.71
CA SER A 178 -12.60 -13.26 6.05
C SER A 178 -13.48 -12.64 4.95
N GLY A 179 -13.93 -11.39 5.14
CA GLY A 179 -14.67 -10.63 4.14
C GLY A 179 -13.81 -10.35 2.91
N LEU A 180 -12.58 -9.89 3.12
CA LEU A 180 -11.62 -9.62 2.05
C LEU A 180 -11.31 -10.89 1.24
N LEU A 181 -11.05 -12.02 1.92
CA LEU A 181 -10.79 -13.30 1.24
C LEU A 181 -11.96 -13.74 0.36
N ARG A 182 -13.20 -13.54 0.83
CA ARG A 182 -14.40 -13.86 0.06
C ARG A 182 -14.52 -12.97 -1.19
N GLU A 183 -14.29 -11.67 -1.05
CA GLU A 183 -14.31 -10.73 -2.18
C GLU A 183 -13.24 -11.07 -3.22
N GLU A 184 -12.02 -11.42 -2.81
CA GLU A 184 -10.98 -11.89 -3.72
C GLU A 184 -11.33 -13.23 -4.38
N THR A 185 -11.92 -14.16 -3.62
CA THR A 185 -12.33 -15.48 -4.14
C THR A 185 -13.41 -15.33 -5.21
N GLU A 186 -14.42 -14.49 -4.97
CA GLU A 186 -15.50 -14.21 -5.92
C GLU A 186 -14.94 -13.58 -7.21
N ALA A 187 -14.03 -12.61 -7.09
CA ALA A 187 -13.38 -11.97 -8.24
C ALA A 187 -12.49 -12.94 -9.02
N GLN A 188 -11.67 -13.73 -8.33
CA GLN A 188 -10.80 -14.74 -8.94
C GLN A 188 -11.60 -15.81 -9.69
N ALA A 189 -12.78 -16.19 -9.19
CA ALA A 189 -13.66 -17.13 -9.86
C ALA A 189 -14.27 -16.57 -11.16
N GLU A 190 -14.54 -15.26 -11.23
CA GLU A 190 -14.93 -14.57 -12.46
C GLU A 190 -13.77 -14.48 -13.46
N GLU A 191 -12.60 -14.05 -12.99
CA GLU A 191 -11.38 -13.95 -13.81
C GLU A 191 -10.99 -15.31 -14.40
N ALA A 192 -11.06 -16.39 -13.61
CA ALA A 192 -10.74 -17.75 -14.05
C ALA A 192 -11.71 -18.27 -15.13
N ARG A 193 -13.01 -17.91 -15.06
CA ARG A 193 -13.99 -18.27 -16.11
C ARG A 193 -13.64 -17.68 -17.47
N ARG A 194 -12.86 -16.60 -17.49
CA ARG A 194 -12.35 -15.94 -18.70
C ARG A 194 -10.95 -16.39 -19.10
N GLY A 195 -10.34 -17.31 -18.35
CA GLY A 195 -8.98 -17.80 -18.59
C GLY A 195 -7.87 -17.01 -17.88
N TYR A 196 -8.21 -16.06 -17.00
CA TYR A 196 -7.24 -15.34 -16.17
C TYR A 196 -7.06 -16.07 -14.83
N LEU A 197 -6.13 -17.02 -14.80
CA LEU A 197 -5.70 -17.71 -13.58
C LEU A 197 -4.19 -17.90 -13.55
N ALA A 198 -3.61 -17.93 -12.35
CA ALA A 198 -2.20 -18.27 -12.21
C ALA A 198 -1.90 -19.67 -12.78
N PRO A 199 -0.66 -19.92 -13.22
CA PRO A 199 -0.24 -21.26 -13.66
C PRO A 199 -0.51 -22.33 -12.61
N GLY A 200 -0.85 -23.55 -13.03
CA GLY A 200 -1.24 -24.63 -12.09
C GLY A 200 -0.23 -24.88 -10.97
N TRP A 201 1.07 -24.85 -11.26
CA TRP A 201 2.12 -25.02 -10.24
C TRP A 201 2.11 -23.92 -9.16
N ALA A 202 1.73 -22.69 -9.53
CA ALA A 202 1.63 -21.56 -8.62
C ALA A 202 0.41 -21.73 -7.71
N LEU A 203 -0.71 -22.18 -8.27
CA LEU A 203 -1.92 -22.50 -7.52
C LEU A 203 -1.71 -23.67 -6.56
N ASP A 204 -1.00 -24.72 -6.99
CA ASP A 204 -0.64 -25.86 -6.12
C ASP A 204 0.19 -25.41 -4.91
N LEU A 205 1.08 -24.43 -5.10
CA LEU A 205 1.89 -23.88 -4.01
C LEU A 205 1.06 -22.98 -3.10
N ALA A 206 0.22 -22.10 -3.67
CA ALA A 206 -0.70 -21.27 -2.90
C ALA A 206 -1.64 -22.12 -2.04
N ALA A 207 -2.20 -23.19 -2.60
CA ALA A 207 -3.04 -24.14 -1.88
C ALA A 207 -2.31 -24.77 -0.69
N LYS A 208 -1.08 -25.26 -0.87
CA LYS A 208 -0.27 -25.80 0.23
C LYS A 208 0.03 -24.77 1.32
N GLN A 209 0.27 -23.52 0.94
CA GLN A 209 0.49 -22.44 1.91
C GLN A 209 -0.78 -22.15 2.73
N ILE A 210 -1.94 -22.09 2.06
CA ILE A 210 -3.24 -21.94 2.71
C ILE A 210 -3.53 -23.12 3.65
N GLU A 211 -3.34 -24.35 3.18
CA GLU A 211 -3.51 -25.57 4.00
C GLU A 211 -2.61 -25.54 5.24
N ALA A 212 -1.34 -25.13 5.09
CA ALA A 212 -0.43 -25.00 6.23
C ALA A 212 -0.87 -23.92 7.22
N GLN A 213 -1.46 -22.81 6.76
CA GLN A 213 -2.04 -21.79 7.64
C GLN A 213 -3.27 -22.31 8.39
N LEU A 214 -4.13 -23.08 7.72
CA LEU A 214 -5.35 -23.66 8.29
C LEU A 214 -5.09 -24.85 9.22
N ALA A 215 -3.94 -25.49 9.13
CA ALA A 215 -3.58 -26.64 9.96
C ALA A 215 -3.39 -26.29 11.44
N SER A 216 -3.10 -25.02 11.76
CA SER A 216 -2.93 -24.55 13.14
C SER A 216 -4.27 -24.19 13.77
N ALA A 217 -4.47 -24.58 15.03
CA ALA A 217 -5.62 -24.10 15.79
C ALA A 217 -5.56 -22.55 15.91
N PRO A 218 -6.70 -21.84 15.98
CA PRO A 218 -6.72 -20.37 16.06
C PRO A 218 -5.85 -19.78 17.17
N MET A 219 -5.75 -20.45 18.31
CA MET A 219 -4.88 -20.06 19.44
C MET A 219 -3.39 -20.19 19.13
N ASP A 220 -3.03 -21.16 18.28
CA ASP A 220 -1.64 -21.46 17.90
C ASP A 220 -1.24 -20.75 16.59
N SER A 221 -2.14 -19.94 16.01
CA SER A 221 -1.86 -19.19 14.79
C SER A 221 -0.75 -18.16 15.01
N GLY A 222 0.06 -17.92 13.97
CA GLY A 222 1.11 -16.89 14.02
C GLY A 222 0.56 -15.49 14.28
N MET A 223 -0.65 -15.17 13.79
CA MET A 223 -1.32 -13.90 14.04
C MET A 223 -1.69 -13.73 15.52
N THR A 224 -2.33 -14.74 16.12
CA THR A 224 -2.67 -14.75 17.55
C THR A 224 -1.42 -14.61 18.41
N GLY A 225 -0.39 -15.43 18.13
CA GLY A 225 0.87 -15.41 18.87
C GLY A 225 1.60 -14.08 18.75
N SER A 226 1.59 -13.47 17.56
CA SER A 226 2.23 -12.18 17.29
C SER A 226 1.61 -11.04 18.08
N LEU A 227 0.26 -10.95 18.10
CA LEU A 227 -0.43 -9.93 18.88
C LEU A 227 -0.18 -10.14 20.38
N ALA A 228 -0.41 -11.35 20.88
CA ALA A 228 -0.26 -11.68 22.30
C ALA A 228 1.13 -11.37 22.84
N ARG A 229 2.17 -11.77 22.09
CA ARG A 229 3.57 -11.50 22.44
C ARG A 229 3.85 -10.00 22.49
N ARG A 230 3.51 -9.25 21.44
CA ARG A 230 3.81 -7.81 21.36
C ARG A 230 3.03 -6.99 22.40
N THR A 231 1.77 -7.34 22.68
CA THR A 231 1.02 -6.68 23.76
C THR A 231 1.61 -6.95 25.13
N LYS A 232 2.11 -8.17 25.38
CA LYS A 232 2.78 -8.53 26.64
C LYS A 232 4.10 -7.77 26.80
N GLU A 233 4.92 -7.70 25.75
CA GLU A 233 6.19 -6.95 25.73
C GLU A 233 5.99 -5.46 26.04
N LYS A 234 4.85 -4.89 25.64
CA LYS A 234 4.49 -3.48 25.88
C LYS A 234 3.66 -3.24 27.15
N GLY A 235 3.35 -4.28 27.92
CA GLY A 235 2.52 -4.15 29.13
C GLY A 235 1.08 -3.73 28.84
N ILE A 236 0.56 -3.98 27.64
CA ILE A 236 -0.81 -3.64 27.24
C ILE A 236 -1.76 -4.68 27.85
N ALA A 237 -2.50 -4.29 28.89
CA ALA A 237 -3.45 -5.17 29.57
C ALA A 237 -4.60 -5.60 28.62
N GLY A 238 -4.99 -6.88 28.70
CA GLY A 238 -6.10 -7.44 27.94
C GLY A 238 -5.88 -8.90 27.56
N ASP A 239 -6.96 -9.59 27.21
CA ASP A 239 -6.94 -10.97 26.71
C ASP A 239 -6.80 -11.00 25.18
N TRP A 240 -5.68 -10.47 24.68
CA TRP A 240 -5.47 -10.25 23.25
C TRP A 240 -5.39 -11.56 22.46
N ALA A 241 -4.82 -12.61 23.04
CA ALA A 241 -4.72 -13.92 22.41
C ALA A 241 -6.10 -14.53 22.14
N ALA A 242 -6.95 -14.64 23.16
CA ALA A 242 -8.27 -15.24 22.97
C ALA A 242 -9.18 -14.38 22.09
N ARG A 243 -9.01 -13.05 22.12
CA ARG A 243 -9.73 -12.14 21.23
C ARG A 243 -9.35 -12.33 19.77
N ALA A 244 -8.06 -12.47 19.46
CA ALA A 244 -7.60 -12.76 18.11
C ALA A 244 -8.06 -14.15 17.63
N ALA A 245 -7.90 -15.17 18.47
CA ALA A 245 -8.28 -16.54 18.13
C ALA A 245 -9.78 -16.73 17.88
N ARG A 246 -10.66 -15.86 18.41
CA ARG A 246 -12.11 -15.90 18.09
C ARG A 246 -12.46 -15.36 16.71
N LEU A 247 -11.53 -14.68 16.05
CA LEU A 247 -11.72 -14.07 14.72
C LEU A 247 -11.13 -14.95 13.59
N LEU A 248 -10.49 -16.06 13.95
CA LEU A 248 -9.88 -17.04 13.06
C LEU A 248 -10.65 -18.36 13.13
#